data_AF-A0A8B8JQI7-F1
#
_entry.id   AF-A0A8B8JQI7-F1
#
_cell.length_a   1.000
_cell.length_b   1.000
_cell.length_c   1.000
_cell.angle_alpha   90.00
_cell.angle_beta   90.00
_cell.angle_gamma   90.00
#
_symmetry.space_group_name_H-M   'P 1'
#
loop_
_entity.id
_entity.type
_entity.pdbx_description
1 polymer ?
#
loop_
_entity_poly.entity_id
_entity_poly.type
_entity_poly.pdbx_seq_one_letter_code
_entity_poly.pdbx_strand_id
1 'polypeptide(L)'
;MGVQQKLIAFLFQASIVFIMFLLVSASQEHRKAKSSHSSKKGNNIKMNPRLQFEITLHGFLLWGSMAFLMPVGILVIRLSNREGNRRRLRIIFYKLAVLVATAGAIMSIKNFNNSFNNNHQRLGVALYGIIWLQVLVGIFRPQRGSKTRSLWFFAHWIMGTAVSLLGVLNVYIGLQAYHEKTSKSIRTWNIIFTVQISLIVIFYLFQEKWVYIQSQGVILANEVLTPTCPEIHSQHKDADMKA
;
A
#
# COMPACT_ATOMS: atom_id res chain seq x y z
N MET A 1 6.16 10.54 -20.86
CA MET A 1 4.85 11.20 -20.64
C MET A 1 5.07 12.68 -20.61
N GLY A 2 4.45 13.41 -21.54
CA GLY A 2 4.39 14.87 -21.49
C GLY A 2 3.58 15.37 -20.30
N VAL A 3 3.73 16.64 -19.94
CA VAL A 3 2.98 17.30 -18.84
C VAL A 3 1.47 17.17 -19.05
N GLN A 4 1.01 17.32 -20.29
CA GLN A 4 -0.39 17.13 -20.69
C GLN A 4 -0.94 15.75 -20.29
N GLN A 5 -0.20 14.67 -20.58
CA GLN A 5 -0.61 13.31 -20.22
C GLN A 5 -0.65 13.09 -18.70
N LYS A 6 0.23 13.75 -17.94
CA LYS A 6 0.23 13.71 -16.47
C LYS A 6 -1.00 14.40 -15.89
N LEU A 7 -1.37 15.56 -16.43
CA LEU A 7 -2.57 16.29 -16.05
C LEU A 7 -3.83 15.49 -16.35
N ILE A 8 -3.95 14.91 -17.55
CA ILE A 8 -5.07 14.04 -17.93
C ILE A 8 -5.20 12.85 -16.95
N ALA A 9 -4.08 12.20 -16.60
CA ALA A 9 -4.11 11.09 -15.66
C ALA A 9 -4.58 11.51 -14.26
N PHE A 10 -4.19 12.71 -13.80
CA PHE A 10 -4.66 13.26 -12.53
C PHE A 10 -6.14 13.61 -12.57
N LEU A 11 -6.60 14.31 -13.61
CA LEU A 11 -8.00 14.70 -13.80
C LEU A 11 -8.92 13.48 -13.89
N PHE A 12 -8.50 12.42 -14.60
CA PHE A 12 -9.23 11.16 -14.67
C PHE A 12 -9.37 10.50 -13.29
N GLN A 13 -8.31 10.51 -12.47
CA GLN A 13 -8.40 9.98 -11.12
C GLN A 13 -9.31 10.84 -10.24
N ALA A 14 -9.24 12.17 -10.35
CA ALA A 14 -10.08 13.10 -9.62
C ALA A 14 -11.57 12.97 -9.99
N SER A 15 -11.88 12.73 -11.27
CA SER A 15 -13.27 12.52 -11.72
C SER A 15 -13.88 11.25 -11.13
N ILE A 16 -13.10 10.16 -11.00
CA ILE A 16 -13.57 8.94 -10.32
C ILE A 16 -13.93 9.24 -8.86
N VAL A 17 -13.09 9.99 -8.13
CA VAL A 17 -13.36 10.38 -6.74
C VAL A 17 -14.65 11.19 -6.65
N PHE A 18 -14.83 12.15 -7.56
CA PHE A 18 -16.03 12.99 -7.62
C PHE A 18 -17.28 12.14 -7.87
N ILE A 19 -17.23 11.20 -8.82
CA ILE A 19 -18.32 10.26 -9.09
C ILE A 19 -18.64 9.41 -7.85
N MET A 20 -17.62 8.85 -7.17
CA MET A 20 -17.84 8.09 -5.93
C MET A 20 -18.52 8.93 -4.85
N PHE A 21 -18.12 10.20 -4.71
CA PHE A 21 -18.73 11.12 -3.75
C PHE A 21 -20.20 11.42 -4.10
N LEU A 22 -20.50 11.64 -5.38
CA LEU A 22 -21.88 11.83 -5.85
C LEU A 22 -22.74 10.58 -5.62
N LEU A 23 -22.24 9.40 -5.95
CA LEU A 23 -22.94 8.13 -5.75
C LEU A 23 -23.30 7.90 -4.28
N VAL A 24 -22.36 8.14 -3.36
CA VAL A 24 -22.63 8.05 -1.92
C VAL A 24 -23.66 9.10 -1.48
N SER A 25 -23.61 10.31 -2.05
CA SER A 25 -24.57 11.38 -1.76
C SER A 25 -25.98 11.04 -2.22
N ALA A 26 -26.15 10.56 -3.45
CA ALA A 26 -27.43 10.15 -4.01
C ALA A 26 -28.04 8.97 -3.23
N SER A 27 -27.22 7.98 -2.86
CA SER A 27 -27.65 6.87 -1.99
C SER A 27 -28.16 7.36 -0.63
N GLN A 28 -27.57 8.41 -0.06
CA GLN A 28 -28.05 8.97 1.20
C GLN A 28 -29.39 9.70 1.07
N GLU A 29 -29.59 10.47 0.00
CA GLU A 29 -30.82 11.20 -0.23
C GLU A 29 -32.03 10.25 -0.39
N HIS A 30 -31.88 9.22 -1.22
CA HIS A 30 -32.88 8.17 -1.37
C HIS A 30 -33.20 7.46 -0.04
N ARG A 31 -32.20 7.27 0.83
CA ARG A 31 -32.39 6.68 2.16
C ARG A 31 -33.12 7.60 3.13
N LYS A 32 -32.82 8.92 3.13
CA LYS A 32 -33.52 9.90 3.96
C LYS A 32 -35.01 9.94 3.59
N ALA A 33 -35.33 9.99 2.30
CA ALA A 33 -36.70 9.96 1.79
C ALA A 33 -37.47 8.68 2.20
N LYS A 34 -36.80 7.52 2.24
CA LYS A 34 -37.42 6.27 2.71
C LYS A 34 -37.64 6.24 4.23
N SER A 35 -36.78 6.89 5.01
CA SER A 35 -36.87 6.93 6.47
C SER A 35 -37.93 7.89 7.01
N SER A 36 -38.19 9.02 6.31
CA SER A 36 -39.24 9.98 6.70
C SER A 36 -40.66 9.39 6.64
N HIS A 37 -40.88 8.38 5.79
CA HIS A 37 -42.15 7.65 5.70
C HIS A 37 -42.39 6.60 6.80
N SER A 38 -41.39 6.26 7.63
CA SER A 38 -41.43 5.11 8.57
C SER A 38 -41.24 5.50 10.04
N SER A 39 -41.67 6.70 10.44
CA SER A 39 -41.43 7.22 11.79
C SER A 39 -42.44 6.69 12.84
N LYS A 40 -42.13 5.56 13.49
CA LYS A 40 -42.51 5.29 14.89
C LYS A 40 -41.53 4.29 15.52
N LYS A 41 -40.87 4.72 16.61
CA LYS A 41 -40.65 3.98 17.87
C LYS A 41 -39.22 4.07 18.43
N GLY A 42 -39.16 4.58 19.66
CA GLY A 42 -38.47 3.93 20.78
C GLY A 42 -37.03 4.35 21.04
N ASN A 43 -36.86 5.36 21.90
CA ASN A 43 -35.60 5.72 22.53
C ASN A 43 -35.10 4.57 23.43
N ASN A 44 -34.18 3.77 22.90
CA ASN A 44 -33.21 3.04 23.72
C ASN A 44 -31.84 3.39 23.16
N ILE A 45 -30.94 3.84 24.05
CA ILE A 45 -29.56 4.23 23.76
C ILE A 45 -28.75 2.96 23.46
N LYS A 46 -29.09 2.27 22.37
CA LYS A 46 -28.37 1.13 21.81
C LYS A 46 -27.81 1.60 20.49
N MET A 47 -26.50 1.44 20.31
CA MET A 47 -25.81 1.89 19.10
C MET A 47 -26.51 1.33 17.86
N ASN A 48 -26.97 2.23 16.98
CA ASN A 48 -27.74 1.88 15.79
C ASN A 48 -27.02 0.78 15.00
N PRO A 49 -27.64 -0.39 14.74
CA PRO A 49 -27.02 -1.48 13.99
C PRO A 49 -26.43 -1.05 12.65
N ARG A 50 -27.06 -0.05 12.02
CA ARG A 50 -26.57 0.53 10.77
C ARG A 50 -25.26 1.30 10.96
N LEU A 51 -25.17 2.13 11.99
CA LEU A 51 -23.94 2.87 12.31
C LEU A 51 -22.80 1.89 12.65
N GLN A 52 -23.09 0.81 13.38
CA GLN A 52 -22.12 -0.24 13.65
C GLN A 52 -21.61 -0.91 12.36
N PHE A 53 -22.52 -1.23 11.44
CA PHE A 53 -22.16 -1.77 10.13
C PHE A 53 -21.28 -0.79 9.35
N GLU A 54 -21.66 0.49 9.33
CA GLU A 54 -20.93 1.53 8.61
C GLU A 54 -19.50 1.70 9.16
N ILE A 55 -19.34 1.72 10.49
CA ILE A 55 -18.02 1.78 11.15
C ILE A 55 -17.20 0.52 10.84
N THR A 56 -17.83 -0.65 10.89
CA THR A 56 -17.15 -1.93 10.62
C THR A 56 -16.65 -1.97 9.17
N LEU A 57 -17.49 -1.58 8.21
CA LEU A 57 -17.13 -1.53 6.79
C LEU A 57 -16.02 -0.52 6.52
N HIS A 58 -16.09 0.68 7.12
CA HIS A 58 -15.01 1.67 7.05
C HIS A 58 -13.67 1.08 7.54
N GLY A 59 -13.68 0.40 8.69
CA GLY A 59 -12.50 -0.27 9.24
C GLY A 59 -11.91 -1.29 8.29
N PHE A 60 -12.72 -2.18 7.71
CA PHE A 60 -12.26 -3.19 6.75
C PHE A 60 -11.74 -2.60 5.44
N LEU A 61 -12.40 -1.56 4.91
CA LEU A 61 -11.93 -0.88 3.70
C LEU A 61 -10.54 -0.25 3.93
N LEU A 62 -10.36 0.49 5.04
CA LEU A 62 -9.08 1.14 5.32
C LEU A 62 -7.99 0.17 5.73
N TRP A 63 -8.31 -0.90 6.47
CA TRP A 63 -7.39 -2.01 6.71
C TRP A 63 -6.94 -2.61 5.37
N GLY A 64 -7.89 -3.07 4.55
CA GLY A 64 -7.62 -3.74 3.28
C GLY A 64 -6.80 -2.86 2.32
N SER A 65 -7.08 -1.56 2.31
CA SER A 65 -6.30 -0.59 1.53
C SER A 65 -4.90 -0.37 2.11
N MET A 66 -4.80 0.17 3.31
CA MET A 66 -3.58 0.77 3.85
C MET A 66 -2.59 -0.25 4.39
N ALA A 67 -3.10 -1.33 4.98
CA ALA A 67 -2.28 -2.30 5.68
C ALA A 67 -2.13 -3.63 4.93
N PHE A 68 -2.88 -3.82 3.83
CA PHE A 68 -2.76 -5.00 2.98
C PHE A 68 -2.37 -4.64 1.53
N LEU A 69 -3.24 -3.97 0.77
CA LEU A 69 -3.01 -3.70 -0.65
C LEU A 69 -1.75 -2.85 -0.88
N MET A 70 -1.52 -1.79 -0.09
CA MET A 70 -0.32 -0.95 -0.25
C MET A 70 0.97 -1.72 0.06
N PRO A 71 1.13 -2.39 1.23
CA PRO A 71 2.34 -3.15 1.52
C PRO A 71 2.56 -4.34 0.57
N VAL A 72 1.51 -5.08 0.23
CA VAL A 72 1.60 -6.18 -0.75
C VAL A 72 2.01 -5.64 -2.12
N GLY A 73 1.48 -4.48 -2.53
CA GLY A 73 1.92 -3.78 -3.74
C GLY A 73 3.43 -3.51 -3.73
N ILE A 74 4.01 -3.10 -2.59
CA ILE A 74 5.46 -2.91 -2.42
C ILE A 74 6.21 -4.25 -2.53
N LEU A 75 5.73 -5.32 -1.91
CA LEU A 75 6.35 -6.64 -1.98
C LEU A 75 6.36 -7.19 -3.41
N VAL A 76 5.23 -7.12 -4.11
CA VAL A 76 5.08 -7.59 -5.49
C VAL A 76 6.05 -6.87 -6.44
N ILE A 77 6.40 -5.62 -6.15
CA ILE A 77 7.39 -4.86 -6.92
C ILE A 77 8.80 -5.41 -6.74
N ARG A 78 9.17 -5.76 -5.50
CA ARG A 78 10.54 -6.11 -5.14
C ARG A 78 10.91 -7.55 -5.47
N LEU A 79 9.95 -8.48 -5.38
CA LEU A 79 10.19 -9.90 -5.71
C LEU A 79 10.47 -10.14 -7.20
N SER A 80 10.22 -9.14 -8.04
CA SER A 80 9.86 -9.39 -9.42
C SER A 80 10.95 -8.90 -10.40
N ASN A 81 11.92 -9.78 -10.68
CA ASN A 81 12.96 -9.59 -11.68
C ASN A 81 12.39 -9.48 -13.13
N ARG A 82 12.42 -8.25 -13.69
CA ARG A 82 12.62 -7.92 -15.12
C ARG A 82 11.56 -8.28 -16.20
N GLU A 83 10.24 -8.14 -15.97
CA GLU A 83 9.23 -8.17 -17.06
C GLU A 83 8.23 -6.99 -17.09
N GLY A 84 7.78 -6.61 -18.29
CA GLY A 84 6.89 -5.47 -18.56
C GLY A 84 5.49 -5.55 -17.93
N ASN A 85 4.94 -6.76 -17.73
CA ASN A 85 3.63 -6.96 -17.09
C ASN A 85 3.59 -6.48 -15.62
N ARG A 86 4.74 -6.43 -14.94
CA ARG A 86 4.85 -6.12 -13.50
C ARG A 86 4.65 -4.63 -13.19
N ARG A 87 5.01 -3.74 -14.11
CA ARG A 87 4.72 -2.29 -13.95
C ARG A 87 3.21 -2.03 -13.98
N ARG A 88 2.47 -2.75 -14.83
CA ARG A 88 1.00 -2.67 -14.86
C ARG A 88 0.40 -3.19 -13.56
N LEU A 89 0.84 -4.37 -13.10
CA LEU A 89 0.37 -4.96 -11.85
C LEU A 89 0.60 -4.03 -10.63
N ARG A 90 1.78 -3.44 -10.53
CA ARG A 90 2.09 -2.39 -9.53
C ARG A 90 1.08 -1.27 -9.55
N ILE A 91 0.84 -0.70 -10.74
CA ILE A 91 -0.08 0.43 -10.89
C ILE A 91 -1.51 0.01 -10.51
N ILE A 92 -1.92 -1.22 -10.82
CA ILE A 92 -3.23 -1.76 -10.44
C ILE A 92 -3.35 -1.84 -8.91
N PHE A 93 -2.40 -2.45 -8.20
CA PHE A 93 -2.43 -2.53 -6.73
C PHE A 93 -2.51 -1.16 -6.07
N TYR A 94 -1.68 -0.20 -6.49
CA TYR A 94 -1.72 1.16 -5.92
C TYR A 94 -3.00 1.91 -6.28
N LYS A 95 -3.48 1.82 -7.52
CA LYS A 95 -4.74 2.45 -7.91
C LYS A 95 -5.91 1.88 -7.10
N LEU A 96 -5.96 0.55 -6.96
CA LEU A 96 -6.98 -0.12 -6.17
C LEU A 96 -6.92 0.30 -4.70
N ALA A 97 -5.73 0.32 -4.10
CA ALA A 97 -5.55 0.78 -2.72
C ALA A 97 -6.05 2.22 -2.53
N VAL A 98 -5.67 3.15 -3.42
CA VAL A 98 -6.12 4.56 -3.35
C VAL A 98 -7.64 4.65 -3.49
N LEU A 99 -8.25 3.92 -4.44
CA LEU A 99 -9.71 3.91 -4.61
C LEU A 99 -10.44 3.36 -3.39
N VAL A 100 -9.94 2.27 -2.80
CA VAL A 100 -10.52 1.68 -1.57
C VAL A 100 -10.34 2.63 -0.38
N ALA A 101 -9.18 3.31 -0.25
CA ALA A 101 -8.97 4.33 0.78
C ALA A 101 -9.94 5.49 0.62
N THR A 102 -10.14 5.97 -0.61
CA THR A 102 -11.12 7.00 -0.94
C THR A 102 -12.54 6.57 -0.62
N ALA A 103 -12.92 5.33 -0.93
CA ALA A 103 -14.23 4.79 -0.55
C ALA A 103 -14.44 4.86 0.97
N GLY A 104 -13.47 4.37 1.75
CA GLY A 104 -13.50 4.41 3.21
C GLY A 104 -13.56 5.84 3.76
N ALA A 105 -12.81 6.78 3.17
CA ALA A 105 -12.80 8.18 3.57
C ALA A 105 -14.13 8.89 3.26
N ILE A 106 -14.66 8.75 2.05
CA ILE A 106 -15.98 9.31 1.66
C ILE A 106 -17.06 8.74 2.57
N MET A 107 -17.02 7.43 2.84
CA MET A 107 -17.94 6.78 3.76
C MET A 107 -17.87 7.38 5.17
N SER A 108 -16.67 7.62 5.70
CA SER A 108 -16.50 8.27 7.01
C SER A 108 -17.10 9.68 7.02
N ILE A 109 -16.76 10.50 6.02
CA ILE A 109 -17.21 11.90 5.93
C ILE A 109 -18.74 11.98 5.89
N LYS A 110 -19.39 11.08 5.13
CA LYS A 110 -20.85 11.13 4.90
C LYS A 110 -21.68 10.49 6.01
N ASN A 111 -21.13 9.51 6.74
CA ASN A 111 -21.93 8.71 7.67
C ASN A 111 -21.57 8.93 9.15
N PHE A 112 -20.41 9.51 9.47
CA PHE A 112 -19.98 9.68 10.85
C PHE A 112 -19.98 11.13 11.30
N ASN A 113 -19.98 11.31 12.63
CA ASN A 113 -19.77 12.62 13.24
C ASN A 113 -18.29 13.02 13.07
N ASN A 114 -18.03 14.07 12.29
CA ASN A 114 -16.69 14.58 12.00
C ASN A 114 -16.30 15.70 12.98
N SER A 115 -16.45 15.46 14.28
CA SER A 115 -16.07 16.42 15.33
C SER A 115 -14.56 16.47 15.59
N PHE A 116 -13.78 15.53 15.04
CA PHE A 116 -12.32 15.46 15.13
C PHE A 116 -11.76 15.51 16.56
N ASN A 117 -12.56 15.10 17.55
CA ASN A 117 -12.14 15.02 18.95
C ASN A 117 -11.35 13.74 19.29
N ASN A 118 -11.22 12.82 18.32
CA ASN A 118 -10.48 11.58 18.47
C ASN A 118 -9.21 11.60 17.59
N ASN A 119 -8.10 11.09 18.13
CA ASN A 119 -6.81 10.99 17.45
C ASN A 119 -6.88 10.20 16.13
N HIS A 120 -7.69 9.13 16.06
CA HIS A 120 -7.95 8.36 14.84
C HIS A 120 -8.49 9.23 13.71
N GLN A 121 -9.45 10.12 13.99
CA GLN A 121 -10.05 10.97 12.97
C GLN A 121 -9.05 12.02 12.46
N ARG A 122 -8.30 12.65 13.38
CA ARG A 122 -7.28 13.65 13.06
C ARG A 122 -6.14 13.04 12.25
N LEU A 123 -5.65 11.87 12.67
CA LEU A 123 -4.62 11.14 11.92
C LEU A 123 -5.14 10.63 10.58
N GLY A 124 -6.37 10.10 10.54
CA GLY A 124 -6.99 9.56 9.33
C GLY A 124 -7.17 10.61 8.23
N VAL A 125 -7.63 11.82 8.57
CA VAL A 125 -7.78 12.90 7.57
C VAL A 125 -6.42 13.41 7.08
N ALA A 126 -5.45 13.57 7.98
CA ALA A 126 -4.09 13.97 7.61
C ALA A 126 -3.45 12.91 6.68
N LEU A 127 -3.55 11.64 7.05
CA LEU A 127 -3.07 10.51 6.26
C LEU A 127 -3.73 10.48 4.88
N TYR A 128 -5.04 10.71 4.79
CA TYR A 128 -5.74 10.77 3.50
C TYR A 128 -5.20 11.89 2.60
N GLY A 129 -4.91 13.07 3.16
CA GLY A 129 -4.25 14.16 2.45
C GLY A 129 -2.86 13.74 1.92
N ILE A 130 -2.05 13.09 2.75
CA ILE A 130 -0.70 12.64 2.37
C ILE A 130 -0.76 11.54 1.29
N ILE A 131 -1.76 10.65 1.31
CA ILE A 131 -1.97 9.66 0.23
C ILE A 131 -2.14 10.36 -1.12
N TRP A 132 -2.97 11.40 -1.20
CA TRP A 132 -3.17 12.16 -2.43
C TRP A 132 -1.94 12.94 -2.84
N LEU A 133 -1.22 13.53 -1.88
CA LEU A 133 0.07 14.16 -2.14
C LEU A 133 1.08 13.16 -2.72
N GLN A 134 1.11 11.93 -2.20
CA GLN A 134 1.96 10.85 -2.71
C GLN A 134 1.59 10.42 -4.13
N VAL A 135 0.30 10.36 -4.47
CA VAL A 135 -0.17 10.14 -5.85
C VAL A 135 0.28 11.28 -6.76
N LEU A 136 0.09 12.53 -6.35
CA LEU A 136 0.46 13.72 -7.11
C LEU A 136 1.97 13.74 -7.39
N VAL A 137 2.79 13.61 -6.36
CA VAL A 137 4.25 13.52 -6.47
C VAL A 137 4.66 12.33 -7.37
N GLY A 138 3.97 11.21 -7.26
CA GLY A 138 4.16 10.04 -8.12
C GLY A 138 3.90 10.30 -9.62
N ILE A 139 2.85 11.04 -9.95
CA ILE A 139 2.50 11.43 -11.34
C ILE A 139 3.52 12.42 -11.91
N PHE A 140 3.93 13.40 -11.10
CA PHE A 140 4.88 14.44 -11.51
C PHE A 140 6.35 14.01 -11.50
N ARG A 141 6.60 12.70 -11.39
CA ARG A 141 7.91 12.05 -11.54
C ARG A 141 8.82 12.70 -12.63
N PRO A 142 10.00 13.25 -12.28
CA PRO A 142 10.92 13.89 -13.23
C PRO A 142 11.46 12.95 -14.31
N GLN A 143 12.08 13.49 -15.36
CA GLN A 143 12.78 12.68 -16.37
C GLN A 143 14.03 12.01 -15.78
N ARG A 144 14.53 10.95 -16.43
CA ARG A 144 15.78 10.29 -16.00
C ARG A 144 16.97 11.24 -16.29
N GLY A 145 17.99 11.21 -15.43
CA GLY A 145 19.22 12.01 -15.62
C GLY A 145 19.21 13.42 -15.00
N SER A 146 18.07 13.95 -14.53
CA SER A 146 18.06 15.27 -13.87
C SER A 146 18.49 15.20 -12.40
N LYS A 147 19.16 16.24 -11.89
CA LYS A 147 19.52 16.34 -10.45
C LYS A 147 18.27 16.27 -9.55
N THR A 148 17.16 16.88 -9.99
CA THR A 148 15.85 16.85 -9.31
C THR A 148 15.30 15.43 -9.14
N ARG A 149 15.72 14.47 -9.97
CA ARG A 149 15.27 13.07 -9.88
C ARG A 149 15.68 12.42 -8.56
N SER A 150 16.90 12.66 -8.09
CA SER A 150 17.39 12.06 -6.86
C SER A 150 16.61 12.59 -5.65
N LEU A 151 16.44 13.91 -5.57
CA LEU A 151 15.63 14.55 -4.53
C LEU A 151 14.18 14.07 -4.54
N TRP A 152 13.56 14.02 -5.73
CA TRP A 152 12.21 13.46 -5.88
C TRP A 152 12.12 12.02 -5.39
N PHE A 153 13.12 11.19 -5.72
CA PHE A 153 13.13 9.79 -5.31
C PHE A 153 13.20 9.67 -3.79
N PHE A 154 14.11 10.39 -3.14
CA PHE A 154 14.24 10.40 -1.69
C PHE A 154 12.95 10.87 -1.01
N ALA A 155 12.42 12.03 -1.43
CA ALA A 155 11.18 12.59 -0.88
C ALA A 155 9.98 11.66 -1.07
N HIS A 156 9.80 11.10 -2.28
CA HIS A 156 8.71 10.16 -2.56
C HIS A 156 8.86 8.85 -1.78
N TRP A 157 10.09 8.35 -1.61
CA TRP A 157 10.37 7.14 -0.85
C TRP A 157 10.09 7.32 0.65
N ILE A 158 10.61 8.39 1.27
CA ILE A 158 10.40 8.63 2.70
C ILE A 158 8.93 8.92 3.01
N MET A 159 8.25 9.70 2.15
CA MET A 159 6.82 9.95 2.29
C MET A 159 5.99 8.67 2.13
N GLY A 160 6.34 7.79 1.18
CA GLY A 160 5.67 6.50 1.02
C GLY A 160 5.85 5.57 2.21
N THR A 161 7.03 5.59 2.81
CA THR A 161 7.33 4.85 4.04
C THR A 161 6.50 5.40 5.21
N ALA A 162 6.45 6.72 5.37
CA ALA A 162 5.62 7.37 6.38
C ALA A 162 4.14 7.05 6.21
N VAL A 163 3.59 7.12 4.99
CA VAL A 163 2.19 6.74 4.70
C VAL A 163 1.90 5.29 5.11
N SER A 164 2.84 4.37 4.85
CA SER A 164 2.68 2.96 5.21
C SER A 164 2.67 2.77 6.73
N LEU A 165 3.61 3.39 7.45
CA LEU A 165 3.69 3.31 8.91
C LEU A 165 2.48 3.98 9.59
N LEU A 166 2.12 5.19 9.17
CA LEU A 166 0.96 5.92 9.69
C LEU A 166 -0.34 5.19 9.36
N GLY A 167 -0.42 4.50 8.22
CA GLY A 167 -1.56 3.63 7.88
C GLY A 167 -1.74 2.49 8.88
N VAL A 168 -0.67 1.77 9.20
CA VAL A 168 -0.70 0.69 10.20
C VAL A 168 -1.08 1.24 11.58
N LEU A 169 -0.45 2.34 12.01
CA LEU A 169 -0.76 2.99 13.27
C LEU A 169 -2.23 3.42 13.34
N ASN A 170 -2.76 3.99 12.25
CA ASN A 170 -4.13 4.46 12.20
C ASN A 170 -5.14 3.31 12.28
N VAL A 171 -4.80 2.10 11.81
CA VAL A 171 -5.64 0.90 12.00
C VAL A 171 -5.68 0.49 13.47
N TYR A 172 -4.55 0.48 14.19
CA TYR A 172 -4.54 0.17 15.63
C TYR A 172 -5.36 1.18 16.45
N ILE A 173 -5.16 2.48 16.19
CA ILE A 173 -5.93 3.53 16.87
C ILE A 173 -7.42 3.42 16.47
N GLY A 174 -7.71 3.07 15.22
CA GLY A 174 -9.08 2.84 14.74
C GLY A 174 -9.77 1.65 15.42
N LEU A 175 -9.04 0.56 15.67
CA LEU A 175 -9.55 -0.58 16.44
C LEU A 175 -9.84 -0.18 17.89
N GLN A 176 -8.97 0.62 18.53
CA GLN A 176 -9.26 1.16 19.87
C GLN A 176 -10.52 2.05 19.87
N ALA A 177 -10.63 2.96 18.91
CA ALA A 177 -11.82 3.79 18.74
C ALA A 177 -13.09 2.95 18.48
N TYR A 178 -12.96 1.83 17.75
CA TYR A 178 -14.06 0.87 17.57
C TYR A 178 -14.48 0.22 18.88
N HIS A 179 -13.52 -0.22 19.71
CA HIS A 179 -13.78 -0.79 21.01
C HIS A 179 -14.52 0.21 21.91
N GLU A 180 -14.03 1.44 22.01
CA GLU A 180 -14.65 2.51 22.80
C GLU A 180 -16.08 2.81 22.33
N LYS A 181 -16.32 2.82 21.02
CA LYS A 181 -17.63 3.13 20.43
C LYS A 181 -18.64 2.00 20.57
N THR A 182 -18.21 0.76 20.40
CA THR A 182 -19.10 -0.41 20.27
C THR A 182 -19.12 -1.33 21.50
N SER A 183 -18.17 -1.13 22.41
CA SER A 183 -17.87 -2.02 23.54
C SER A 183 -17.56 -3.47 23.14
N LYS A 184 -17.32 -3.74 21.84
CA LYS A 184 -16.96 -5.08 21.35
C LYS A 184 -15.48 -5.34 21.54
N SER A 185 -15.13 -6.57 21.92
CA SER A 185 -13.72 -6.98 22.03
C SER A 185 -13.01 -6.88 20.68
N ILE A 186 -11.82 -6.26 20.70
CA ILE A 186 -10.95 -6.13 19.53
C ILE A 186 -9.75 -7.08 19.56
N ARG A 187 -9.64 -7.93 20.58
CA ARG A 187 -8.48 -8.81 20.80
C ARG A 187 -8.17 -9.66 19.58
N THR A 188 -9.18 -10.33 19.01
CA THR A 188 -9.02 -11.17 17.83
C THR A 188 -8.55 -10.37 16.62
N TRP A 189 -9.12 -9.20 16.39
CA TRP A 189 -8.72 -8.31 15.29
C TRP A 189 -7.28 -7.81 15.45
N ASN A 190 -6.88 -7.43 16.66
CA ASN A 190 -5.49 -7.04 16.95
C ASN A 190 -4.50 -8.19 16.69
N ILE A 191 -4.83 -9.43 17.09
CA ILE A 191 -3.97 -10.59 16.83
C ILE A 191 -3.82 -10.83 15.33
N ILE A 192 -4.94 -10.90 14.60
CA ILE A 192 -4.93 -11.10 13.14
C ILE A 192 -4.11 -10.00 12.46
N PHE A 193 -4.33 -8.75 12.86
CA PHE A 193 -3.63 -7.61 12.29
C PHE A 193 -2.13 -7.66 12.56
N THR A 194 -1.74 -7.98 13.80
CA THR A 194 -0.34 -8.09 14.20
C THR A 194 0.36 -9.19 13.39
N VAL A 195 -0.26 -10.38 13.31
CA VAL A 195 0.27 -11.50 12.51
C VAL A 195 0.42 -11.11 11.04
N GLN A 196 -0.58 -10.45 10.46
CA GLN A 196 -0.50 -9.96 9.07
C GLN A 196 0.68 -9.01 8.86
N ILE A 197 0.85 -8.01 9.73
CA ILE A 197 1.97 -7.05 9.61
C ILE A 197 3.31 -7.74 9.82
N SER A 198 3.42 -8.63 10.81
CA SER A 198 4.62 -9.44 11.04
C SER A 198 4.99 -10.26 9.81
N LEU A 199 4.03 -10.93 9.16
CA LEU A 199 4.26 -11.66 7.91
C LEU A 199 4.74 -10.74 6.79
N ILE A 200 4.10 -9.58 6.60
CA ILE A 200 4.52 -8.59 5.60
C ILE A 200 5.96 -8.14 5.84
N VAL A 201 6.34 -7.85 7.08
CA VAL A 201 7.70 -7.44 7.45
C VAL A 201 8.69 -8.57 7.22
N ILE A 202 8.36 -9.81 7.61
CA ILE A 202 9.19 -10.99 7.37
C ILE A 202 9.41 -11.17 5.86
N PHE A 203 8.36 -11.15 5.04
CA PHE A 203 8.49 -11.25 3.59
C PHE A 203 9.33 -10.10 3.02
N TYR A 204 9.14 -8.88 3.51
CA TYR A 204 9.92 -7.72 3.09
C TYR A 204 11.43 -7.91 3.34
N LEU A 205 11.80 -8.36 4.54
CA LEU A 205 13.20 -8.60 4.91
C LEU A 205 13.76 -9.82 4.16
N PHE A 206 12.96 -10.87 4.00
CA PHE A 206 13.33 -12.09 3.29
C PHE A 206 13.67 -11.81 1.82
N GLN A 207 12.92 -10.91 1.16
CA GLN A 207 13.19 -10.50 -0.23
C GLN A 207 14.61 -9.98 -0.44
N GLU A 208 15.16 -9.25 0.52
CA GLU A 208 16.52 -8.70 0.43
C GLU A 208 17.56 -9.82 0.48
N LYS A 209 17.38 -10.82 1.34
CA LYS A 209 18.29 -11.95 1.50
C LYS A 209 18.13 -13.00 0.40
N TRP A 210 16.95 -13.11 -0.20
CA TRP A 210 16.66 -14.09 -1.25
C TRP A 210 17.62 -13.97 -2.45
N VAL A 211 17.89 -12.74 -2.90
CA VAL A 211 18.83 -12.49 -4.02
C VAL A 211 20.25 -12.92 -3.66
N TYR A 212 20.67 -12.66 -2.42
CA TYR A 212 21.97 -13.11 -1.91
C TYR A 212 22.05 -14.64 -1.86
N ILE A 213 21.04 -15.32 -1.33
CA ILE A 213 20.99 -16.80 -1.26
C ILE A 213 21.06 -17.42 -2.65
N GLN A 214 20.31 -16.87 -3.62
CA GLN A 214 20.37 -17.33 -5.02
C GLN A 214 21.77 -17.17 -5.62
N SER A 215 22.43 -16.05 -5.33
CA SER A 215 23.79 -15.80 -5.83
C SER A 215 24.83 -16.79 -5.27
N GLN A 216 24.68 -17.21 -4.01
CA GLN A 216 25.55 -18.22 -3.38
C GLN A 216 25.37 -19.61 -4.04
N GLY A 217 24.12 -20.00 -4.34
CA GLY A 217 23.84 -21.27 -5.01
C GLY A 217 24.43 -21.36 -6.42
N VAL A 218 24.46 -20.26 -7.17
CA VAL A 218 25.05 -20.21 -8.52
C VAL A 218 26.59 -20.28 -8.47
N ILE A 219 27.23 -19.62 -7.50
CA ILE A 219 28.69 -19.67 -7.34
C ILE A 219 29.15 -21.10 -7.00
N LEU A 220 28.49 -21.75 -6.05
CA LEU A 220 28.80 -23.13 -5.67
C LEU A 220 28.63 -24.11 -6.85
N ALA A 221 27.58 -23.95 -7.65
CA ALA A 221 27.37 -24.79 -8.84
C ALA A 221 28.47 -24.61 -9.89
N ASN A 222 28.95 -23.38 -10.11
CA ASN A 222 30.04 -23.10 -11.04
C ASN A 222 31.39 -23.64 -10.53
N GLU A 223 31.67 -23.57 -9.23
CA GLU A 223 32.89 -24.11 -8.62
C GLU A 223 32.95 -25.65 -8.73
N VAL A 224 31.81 -26.34 -8.53
CA VAL A 224 31.72 -27.81 -8.69
C VAL A 224 31.86 -28.25 -10.16
N LEU A 225 31.40 -27.44 -11.11
CA LEU A 225 31.46 -27.75 -12.55
C LEU A 225 32.79 -27.37 -13.21
N THR A 226 33.67 -26.64 -12.52
CA THR A 226 35.02 -26.32 -13.00
C THR A 226 36.01 -27.25 -12.31
N PRO A 227 36.33 -28.44 -12.86
CA PRO A 227 37.35 -29.28 -12.24
C PRO A 227 38.67 -28.53 -12.28
N THR A 228 39.33 -28.43 -11.11
CA THR A 228 40.67 -27.89 -10.94
C THR A 228 41.60 -28.66 -11.88
N CYS A 229 41.95 -28.07 -13.02
CA CYS A 229 42.96 -28.66 -13.90
C CYS A 229 44.32 -28.46 -13.21
N PRO A 230 45.08 -29.52 -12.88
CA PRO A 230 46.43 -29.34 -12.38
C PRO A 230 47.27 -28.72 -13.50
N GLU A 231 47.94 -27.62 -13.17
CA GLU A 231 48.91 -26.95 -14.01
C GLU A 231 50.05 -27.94 -14.35
N ILE A 232 50.04 -28.54 -15.54
CA ILE A 232 51.14 -29.41 -15.99
C ILE A 232 52.27 -28.52 -16.49
N HIS A 233 53.29 -28.39 -15.64
CA HIS A 233 54.57 -27.78 -15.94
C HIS A 233 55.30 -28.56 -17.05
N SER A 234 55.19 -28.16 -18.31
CA SER A 234 55.99 -28.72 -19.40
C SER A 234 57.39 -28.10 -19.41
N GLN A 235 58.38 -28.85 -18.93
CA GLN A 235 59.80 -28.56 -19.17
C GLN A 235 60.06 -28.51 -20.68
N HIS A 236 60.53 -27.36 -21.15
CA HIS A 236 61.07 -27.18 -22.50
C HIS A 236 62.40 -27.95 -22.58
N LYS A 237 62.45 -29.00 -23.41
CA LYS A 237 63.70 -29.59 -23.88
C LYS A 237 64.29 -28.65 -24.92
N ASP A 238 65.48 -28.13 -24.65
CA ASP A 238 66.41 -27.62 -25.64
C ASP A 238 67.09 -28.82 -26.33
N ALA A 239 66.98 -28.90 -27.65
CA ALA A 239 67.90 -29.66 -28.49
C ALA A 239 67.82 -29.17 -29.95
N ASP A 240 68.95 -28.62 -30.39
CA ASP A 240 69.47 -28.48 -31.76
C ASP A 240 68.63 -27.80 -32.86
N MET A 241 69.21 -26.71 -33.40
CA MET A 241 69.99 -26.84 -34.64
C MET A 241 70.97 -25.67 -34.81
N LYS A 242 72.27 -25.96 -34.66
CA LYS A 242 73.37 -25.21 -35.29
C LYS A 242 73.73 -25.91 -36.59
N ALA A 243 73.63 -25.20 -37.72
CA ALA A 243 74.57 -25.18 -38.85
C ALA A 243 74.01 -24.26 -39.94
#